data_AF-A0A397IWI7-F1
#
_entry.id   AF-A0A397IWI7-F1
#
_cell.length_a   1.000
_cell.length_b   1.000
_cell.length_c   1.000
_cell.angle_alpha   90.00
_cell.angle_beta   90.00
_cell.angle_gamma   90.00
#
_symmetry.space_group_name_H-M   'P 1'
#
loop_
_entity.id
_entity.type
_entity.pdbx_description
1 polymer ?
#
loop_
_entity_poly.entity_id
_entity_poly.type
_entity_poly.pdbx_seq_one_letter_code
_entity_poly.pdbx_strand_id
1 'polypeptide(L)'
;MYELMIVADELEFGELSVKLKNHLIESKDSWLRSHFTFVYNSIFKHKFKNLEPFCNNIIAKNQNVIFKSVEFTSLHEFVLLEILERDDLQMQESEIWNYVIK
;
A
#
# COMPACT_ATOMS: atom_id res chain seq x y z
N MET A 1 -3.91 -15.04 -6.78
CA MET A 1 -2.74 -15.08 -5.85
C MET A 1 -2.92 -14.08 -4.72
N TYR A 2 -3.16 -12.80 -5.02
CA TYR A 2 -3.48 -11.80 -4.01
C TYR A 2 -4.72 -12.16 -3.16
N GLU A 3 -5.85 -12.50 -3.79
CA GLU A 3 -7.05 -12.94 -3.06
C GLU A 3 -6.82 -14.19 -2.22
N LEU A 4 -6.07 -15.16 -2.75
CA LEU A 4 -5.73 -16.39 -2.02
C LEU A 4 -4.92 -16.11 -0.75
N MET A 5 -4.02 -15.13 -0.80
CA MET A 5 -3.24 -14.70 0.36
C MET A 5 -4.14 -14.06 1.43
N ILE A 6 -5.13 -13.25 1.04
CA ILE A 6 -6.11 -12.68 1.97
C ILE A 6 -6.96 -13.79 2.58
N VAL A 7 -7.55 -14.66 1.75
CA VAL A 7 -8.40 -15.76 2.23
C VAL A 7 -7.63 -16.69 3.16
N ALA A 8 -6.35 -16.96 2.88
CA ALA A 8 -5.51 -17.74 3.78
C ALA A 8 -5.31 -17.07 5.14
N ASP A 9 -5.22 -15.74 5.20
CA ASP A 9 -5.12 -15.00 6.47
C ASP A 9 -6.45 -14.98 7.23
N GLU A 10 -7.55 -14.71 6.53
CA GLU A 10 -8.91 -14.69 7.09
C GLU A 10 -9.32 -16.07 7.65
N LEU A 11 -8.79 -17.17 7.08
CA LEU A 11 -8.99 -18.54 7.55
C LEU A 11 -7.92 -19.01 8.56
N GLU A 12 -7.08 -18.11 9.07
CA GLU A 12 -6.02 -18.38 10.07
C GLU A 12 -4.90 -19.33 9.58
N PHE A 13 -4.74 -19.51 8.27
CA PHE A 13 -3.60 -20.22 7.67
C PHE A 13 -2.37 -19.31 7.54
N GLY A 14 -1.85 -18.83 8.67
CA GLY A 14 -0.79 -17.81 8.72
C GLY A 14 0.49 -18.16 7.94
N GLU A 15 0.99 -19.40 8.05
CA GLU A 15 2.20 -19.82 7.32
C GLU A 15 2.01 -19.76 5.79
N LEU A 16 0.83 -20.20 5.32
CA LEU A 16 0.49 -20.16 3.90
C LEU A 16 0.35 -18.70 3.43
N SER A 17 -0.32 -17.85 4.20
CA SER A 17 -0.45 -16.42 3.87
C SER A 17 0.91 -15.75 3.74
N VAL A 18 1.84 -16.01 4.66
CA VAL A 18 3.21 -15.48 4.61
C VAL A 18 3.97 -15.97 3.37
N LYS A 19 3.87 -17.26 3.04
CA LYS A 19 4.49 -17.82 1.82
C LYS A 19 3.93 -17.18 0.55
N LEU A 20 2.61 -17.02 0.47
CA LEU A 20 1.94 -16.37 -0.66
C LEU A 20 2.32 -14.90 -0.78
N LYS A 21 2.41 -14.17 0.33
CA LYS A 21 2.89 -12.79 0.37
C LYS A 21 4.31 -12.67 -0.21
N ASN A 22 5.24 -13.47 0.28
CA ASN A 22 6.64 -13.41 -0.18
C ASN A 22 6.73 -13.69 -1.67
N HIS A 23 6.04 -14.73 -2.14
CA HIS A 23 5.98 -15.06 -3.55
C HIS A 23 5.32 -13.95 -4.40
N LEU A 24 4.27 -13.30 -3.88
CA LEU A 24 3.63 -12.17 -4.55
C LEU A 24 4.58 -10.98 -4.68
N ILE A 25 5.33 -10.64 -3.63
CA ILE A 25 6.32 -9.55 -3.66
C ILE A 25 7.41 -9.87 -4.69
N GLU A 26 7.96 -11.08 -4.67
CA GLU A 26 9.03 -11.49 -5.59
C GLU A 26 8.58 -11.54 -7.06
N SER A 27 7.38 -12.07 -7.32
CA SER A 27 6.90 -12.33 -8.69
C SER A 27 6.08 -11.18 -9.29
N LYS A 28 5.54 -10.28 -8.46
CA LYS A 28 4.60 -9.22 -8.86
C LYS A 28 4.94 -7.83 -8.29
N ASP A 29 6.19 -7.56 -7.91
CA ASP A 29 6.63 -6.23 -7.41
C ASP A 29 6.15 -5.07 -8.30
N SER A 30 6.34 -5.15 -9.62
CA SER A 30 5.89 -4.10 -10.55
C SER A 30 4.37 -3.90 -10.53
N TRP A 31 3.60 -4.98 -10.45
CA TRP A 31 2.13 -4.91 -10.36
C TRP A 31 1.70 -4.29 -9.02
N LEU A 32 2.31 -4.71 -7.92
CA LEU A 32 2.04 -4.18 -6.58
C LEU A 32 2.34 -2.68 -6.49
N ARG A 33 3.41 -2.21 -7.12
CA ARG A 33 3.75 -0.78 -7.20
C ARG A 33 2.76 0.00 -8.06
N SER A 34 2.37 -0.56 -9.21
CA SER A 34 1.46 0.10 -10.14
C SER A 34 0.04 0.20 -9.59
N HIS A 35 -0.35 -0.72 -8.71
CA HIS A 35 -1.67 -0.79 -8.06
C HIS A 35 -1.58 -0.47 -6.56
N PHE A 36 -0.66 0.41 -6.17
CA PHE A 36 -0.39 0.73 -4.78
C PHE A 36 -1.65 1.16 -4.01
N THR A 37 -2.47 2.04 -4.59
CA THR A 37 -3.68 2.54 -3.93
C THR A 37 -4.65 1.39 -3.64
N PHE A 38 -4.86 0.49 -4.60
CA PHE A 38 -5.69 -0.69 -4.41
C PHE A 38 -5.15 -1.59 -3.28
N VAL A 39 -3.85 -1.89 -3.30
CA VAL A 39 -3.21 -2.76 -2.30
C VAL A 39 -3.25 -2.13 -0.91
N TYR A 40 -3.08 -0.82 -0.78
CA TYR A 40 -3.03 -0.20 0.54
C TYR A 40 -4.44 -0.01 1.13
N ASN A 41 -5.43 0.36 0.32
CA ASN A 41 -6.83 0.41 0.74
C ASN A 41 -7.35 -0.95 1.25
N SER A 42 -6.90 -2.04 0.64
CA SER A 42 -7.33 -3.39 1.00
C SER A 42 -6.72 -3.88 2.31
N ILE A 43 -5.51 -3.44 2.68
CA ILE A 43 -4.93 -3.70 4.02
C ILE A 43 -5.87 -3.17 5.10
N PHE A 44 -6.36 -1.94 4.94
CA PHE A 44 -7.34 -1.35 5.85
C PHE A 44 -8.67 -2.14 5.85
N LYS A 45 -9.21 -2.43 4.66
CA LYS A 45 -10.51 -3.11 4.52
C LYS A 45 -10.52 -4.51 5.15
N HIS A 46 -9.49 -5.30 4.92
CA HIS A 46 -9.42 -6.70 5.36
C HIS A 46 -8.75 -6.87 6.73
N LYS A 47 -8.32 -5.77 7.38
CA LYS A 47 -7.44 -5.81 8.56
C LYS A 47 -6.18 -6.68 8.35
N PHE A 48 -5.79 -6.84 7.09
CA PHE A 48 -4.74 -7.73 6.63
C PHE A 48 -3.40 -6.99 6.60
N LYS A 49 -2.64 -7.09 7.69
CA LYS A 49 -1.41 -6.28 7.88
C LYS A 49 -0.15 -6.86 7.22
N ASN A 50 -0.23 -8.03 6.60
CA ASN A 50 0.94 -8.73 6.08
C ASN A 50 1.68 -7.96 4.97
N LEU A 51 0.98 -7.13 4.18
CA LEU A 51 1.60 -6.26 3.15
C LEU A 51 1.92 -4.85 3.65
N GLU A 52 1.59 -4.51 4.90
CA GLU A 52 1.79 -3.16 5.45
C GLU A 52 3.28 -2.74 5.42
N PRO A 53 4.26 -3.60 5.80
CA PRO A 53 5.67 -3.25 5.69
C PRO A 53 6.12 -2.98 4.25
N PHE A 54 5.53 -3.68 3.28
CA PHE A 54 5.82 -3.48 1.86
C PHE A 54 5.29 -2.11 1.40
N CYS A 55 4.04 -1.77 1.73
CA CYS A 55 3.45 -0.47 1.43
C CYS A 55 4.25 0.69 2.07
N ASN A 56 4.60 0.56 3.35
CA ASN A 56 5.41 1.56 4.07
C ASN A 56 6.78 1.80 3.43
N ASN A 57 7.42 0.74 2.92
CA ASN A 57 8.69 0.85 2.19
C ASN A 57 8.52 1.54 0.83
N ILE A 58 7.39 1.35 0.14
CA ILE A 58 7.08 2.10 -1.09
C ILE A 58 6.88 3.57 -0.77
N ILE A 59 6.12 3.91 0.27
CA ILE A 59 5.90 5.30 0.69
C ILE A 59 7.24 5.98 0.96
N ALA A 60 8.07 5.41 1.83
CA ALA A 60 9.36 6.00 2.21
C ALA A 60 10.34 6.18 1.03
N LYS A 61 10.35 5.26 0.06
CA LYS A 61 11.34 5.27 -1.04
C LYS A 61 10.83 5.82 -2.36
N ASN A 62 9.52 5.81 -2.58
CA ASN A 62 8.89 6.09 -3.87
C ASN A 62 7.63 6.95 -3.74
N GLN A 63 7.54 7.82 -2.72
CA GLN A 63 6.40 8.74 -2.52
C GLN A 63 5.98 9.48 -3.80
N ASN A 64 6.92 9.98 -4.60
CA ASN A 64 6.61 10.75 -5.81
C ASN A 64 5.82 9.92 -6.84
N VAL A 65 6.04 8.60 -6.86
CA VAL A 65 5.31 7.68 -7.74
C VAL A 65 3.88 7.50 -7.24
N ILE A 66 3.68 7.45 -5.91
CA ILE A 66 2.35 7.31 -5.31
C ILE A 66 1.53 8.57 -5.54
N PHE A 67 2.04 9.74 -5.15
CA PHE A 67 1.29 11.01 -5.26
C PHE A 67 1.00 11.41 -6.71
N LYS A 68 1.87 11.04 -7.67
CA LYS A 68 1.65 11.28 -9.10
C LYS A 68 0.79 10.20 -9.78
N SER A 69 0.45 9.11 -9.08
CA SER A 69 -0.37 8.05 -9.65
C SER A 69 -1.76 8.56 -9.99
N VAL A 70 -2.31 8.12 -11.12
CA VAL A 70 -3.71 8.37 -11.48
C VAL A 70 -4.67 7.74 -10.48
N GLU A 71 -4.24 6.71 -9.76
CA GLU A 71 -5.03 6.04 -8.72
C GLU A 71 -4.97 6.76 -7.36
N PHE A 72 -4.17 7.81 -7.20
CA PHE A 72 -4.03 8.50 -5.90
C PHE A 72 -5.35 9.07 -5.39
N THR A 73 -6.20 9.61 -6.29
CA THR A 73 -7.51 10.15 -5.93
C THR A 73 -8.51 9.08 -5.48
N SER A 74 -8.19 7.80 -5.64
CA SER A 74 -9.01 6.67 -5.18
C SER A 74 -8.58 6.15 -3.80
N LEU A 75 -7.61 6.82 -3.16
CA LEU A 75 -7.08 6.41 -1.87
C LEU A 75 -8.12 6.71 -0.79
N HIS A 76 -8.34 5.75 0.10
CA HIS A 76 -9.32 5.90 1.16
C HIS A 76 -8.86 6.97 2.15
N GLU A 77 -9.77 7.81 2.65
CA GLU A 77 -9.45 8.95 3.53
C GLU A 77 -8.55 8.56 4.71
N PHE A 78 -8.88 7.47 5.40
CA PHE A 78 -8.06 6.97 6.50
C PHE A 78 -6.62 6.61 6.08
N VAL A 79 -6.46 6.01 4.90
CA VAL A 79 -5.14 5.66 4.37
C VAL A 79 -4.38 6.93 3.99
N LEU A 80 -5.07 7.96 3.51
CA LEU A 80 -4.45 9.25 3.20
C LEU A 80 -3.94 9.91 4.49
N LEU A 81 -4.75 9.90 5.56
CA LEU A 81 -4.34 10.40 6.87
C LEU A 81 -3.09 9.67 7.39
N GLU A 82 -3.07 8.33 7.34
CA GLU A 82 -1.89 7.55 7.74
C GLU A 82 -0.64 7.89 6.92
N ILE A 83 -0.78 8.20 5.63
CA ILE A 83 0.35 8.65 4.80
C ILE A 83 0.81 10.04 5.24
N LEU A 84 -0.11 10.97 5.46
CA LEU A 84 0.19 12.37 5.81
C LEU A 84 0.76 12.52 7.23
N GLU A 85 0.45 11.61 8.15
CA GLU A 85 1.01 11.59 9.51
C GLU A 85 2.48 11.13 9.56
N ARG A 86 3.07 10.73 8.43
CA ARG A 86 4.46 10.26 8.39
C ARG A 86 5.47 11.41 8.32
N ASP A 87 6.38 11.44 9.29
CA ASP A 87 7.51 12.37 9.31
C ASP A 87 8.66 11.99 8.34
N ASP A 88 8.63 10.78 7.76
CA ASP A 88 9.70 10.25 6.90
C ASP A 88 9.46 10.47 5.40
N LEU A 89 8.44 11.25 5.03
CA LEU A 89 8.22 11.68 3.66
C LEU A 89 9.32 12.66 3.22
N GLN A 90 10.13 12.24 2.25
CA GLN A 90 11.22 13.02 1.65
C GLN A 90 10.71 14.09 0.67
N MET A 91 9.58 14.75 0.93
CA MET A 91 8.90 15.69 0.02
C MET A 91 8.56 16.97 0.76
N GLN A 92 8.46 18.10 0.06
CA GLN A 92 7.98 19.33 0.69
C GLN A 92 6.48 19.22 0.98
N GLU A 93 6.05 19.66 2.15
CA GLU A 93 4.61 19.68 2.50
C GLU A 93 3.78 20.44 1.47
N SER A 94 4.32 21.55 0.93
CA SER A 94 3.66 22.33 -0.13
C SER A 94 3.44 21.54 -1.42
N GLU A 95 4.34 20.61 -1.76
CA GLU A 95 4.17 19.71 -2.90
C GLU A 95 3.08 18.67 -2.61
N ILE A 96 3.06 18.10 -1.40
CA ILE A 96 2.03 17.15 -0.96
C ILE A 96 0.64 17.79 -1.06
N TRP A 97 0.47 19.01 -0.55
CA TRP A 97 -0.81 19.73 -0.60
C TRP A 97 -1.33 19.95 -2.02
N ASN A 98 -0.46 20.14 -3.01
CA ASN A 98 -0.88 20.25 -4.41
C ASN A 98 -1.51 18.97 -4.96
N TYR A 99 -1.16 17.79 -4.44
CA TYR A 99 -1.79 16.52 -4.82
C TYR A 99 -3.09 16.28 -4.07
N VAL A 100 -3.16 16.69 -2.80
CA VAL A 100 -4.33 16.47 -1.93
C VAL A 100 -5.52 17.36 -2.31
N ILE A 101 -5.27 18.62 -2.70
CA ILE A 101 -6.33 19.61 -2.99
C ILE A 101 -6.86 19.52 -4.44
N LYS A 102 -6.22 18.71 -5.28
CA LYS A 102 -6.48 18.64 -6.72
C LYS A 102 -7.92 18.27 -7.09
#